data_AF-A0A429ZWV0-F1
#
_entry.id   AF-A0A429ZWV0-F1
#
_cell.length_a   1.000
_cell.length_b   1.000
_cell.length_c   1.000
_cell.angle_alpha   90.00
_cell.angle_beta   90.00
_cell.angle_gamma   90.00
#
_symmetry.space_group_name_H-M   'P 1'
#
loop_
_entity.id
_entity.type
_entity.pdbx_description
1 polymer ?
#
loop_
_entity_poly.entity_id
_entity_poly.type
_entity_poly.pdbx_seq_one_letter_code
_entity_poly.pdbx_strand_id
1 'polypeptide(L)' 'MKALKKLRSLYKLTQKDMANRLGVSYSHYIKLENGFVGPSFNLLQTIKREFPKFDMNELFK' A
#
# COMPACT_ATOMS: atom_id res chain seq x y z
N MET A 1 -6.37 0.86 -6.93
CA MET A 1 -4.93 1.09 -7.13
C MET A 1 -4.18 -0.22 -7.40
N LYS A 2 -3.89 -0.49 -8.69
CA LYS A 2 -3.32 -1.78 -9.15
C LYS A 2 -1.94 -2.07 -8.53
N ALA A 3 -1.14 -1.05 -8.27
CA ALA A 3 0.21 -1.20 -7.72
C ALA A 3 0.25 -1.71 -6.27
N LEU A 4 -0.62 -1.22 -5.38
CA LEU A 4 -0.69 -1.71 -4.00
C LEU A 4 -1.08 -3.19 -3.95
N LYS A 5 -2.06 -3.59 -4.78
CA LYS A 5 -2.46 -4.99 -4.90
C LYS A 5 -1.32 -5.87 -5.40
N LYS A 6 -0.56 -5.42 -6.40
CA LYS A 6 0.64 -6.13 -6.90
C LYS A 6 1.70 -6.26 -5.81
N LEU A 7 2.02 -5.15 -5.12
CA LEU A 7 2.99 -5.13 -4.02
C LEU A 7 2.59 -6.13 -2.94
N ARG A 8 1.33 -6.08 -2.48
CA ARG A 8 0.81 -7.01 -1.48
C ARG A 8 0.94 -8.47 -1.93
N SER A 9 0.58 -8.79 -3.18
CA SER A 9 0.70 -10.14 -3.73
C SER A 9 2.15 -10.61 -3.85
N LEU A 10 3.10 -9.73 -4.22
CA LEU A 10 4.53 -10.05 -4.29
C LEU A 10 5.08 -10.50 -2.94
N TYR A 11 4.62 -9.86 -1.85
CA TYR A 11 4.99 -10.21 -0.48
C TYR A 11 4.07 -11.28 0.15
N LYS A 12 3.12 -11.84 -0.62
CA LYS A 12 2.13 -12.84 -0.16
C LYS A 12 1.35 -12.40 1.10
N LEU A 13 1.05 -11.11 1.21
CA LEU A 13 0.35 -10.54 2.35
C LEU A 13 -1.17 -10.51 2.12
N THR A 14 -1.95 -10.69 3.17
CA THR A 14 -3.38 -10.34 3.12
C THR A 14 -3.57 -8.83 3.19
N GLN A 15 -4.77 -8.35 2.85
CA GLN A 15 -5.10 -6.92 2.99
C GLN A 15 -5.00 -6.45 4.46
N LYS A 16 -5.27 -7.36 5.41
CA LYS A 16 -5.15 -7.10 6.85
C LYS A 16 -3.68 -7.01 7.28
N ASP A 17 -2.84 -7.93 6.82
CA ASP A 17 -1.40 -7.90 7.13
C ASP A 17 -0.74 -6.64 6.56
N MET A 18 -1.12 -6.27 5.33
CA MET A 18 -0.60 -5.05 4.70
C MET A 18 -1.05 -3.79 5.45
N ALA A 19 -2.30 -3.73 5.89
CA ALA A 19 -2.80 -2.61 6.68
C ALA A 19 -2.04 -2.48 8.02
N ASN A 20 -1.86 -3.60 8.73
CA ASN A 20 -1.08 -3.64 9.97
C ASN A 20 0.35 -3.17 9.76
N ARG A 21 1.00 -3.65 8.68
CA ARG A 21 2.38 -3.30 8.36
C ARG A 21 2.57 -1.84 7.96
N LEU A 22 1.57 -1.27 7.29
CA LEU A 22 1.55 0.15 6.93
C LEU A 22 1.03 1.07 8.05
N GLY A 23 0.62 0.51 9.20
CA GLY A 23 0.10 1.28 10.33
C GLY A 23 -1.24 1.97 10.03
N VAL A 24 -2.06 1.41 9.15
CA VAL A 24 -3.39 1.94 8.79
C VAL A 24 -4.49 0.96 9.14
N SER A 25 -5.72 1.44 9.28
CA SER A 25 -6.86 0.55 9.48
C SER A 25 -7.12 -0.29 8.23
N TYR A 26 -7.63 -1.51 8.43
CA TYR A 26 -8.00 -2.42 7.34
C TYR A 26 -8.95 -1.76 6.32
N SER A 27 -9.99 -1.08 6.80
CA SER A 27 -10.95 -0.38 5.94
C SER A 27 -10.31 0.75 5.14
N HIS A 28 -9.34 1.47 5.73
CA HIS A 28 -8.59 2.51 5.03
C HIS A 28 -7.70 1.91 3.93
N TYR A 29 -7.00 0.81 4.22
CA TYR A 29 -6.20 0.08 3.23
C TYR A 29 -7.04 -0.44 2.06
N ILE A 30 -8.24 -1.01 2.32
CA ILE A 30 -9.14 -1.44 1.24
C ILE A 30 -9.52 -0.28 0.32
N LYS A 31 -9.89 0.87 0.89
CA LYS A 31 -10.25 2.06 0.11
C LYS A 31 -9.08 2.52 -0.77
N LEU A 32 -7.87 2.47 -0.24
CA LEU A 32 -6.62 2.72 -0.97
C LEU A 32 -6.37 1.72 -2.09
N GLU A 33 -6.36 0.42 -1.78
CA GLU A 33 -6.12 -0.65 -2.74
C GLU A 33 -7.17 -0.65 -3.86
N ASN A 34 -8.41 -0.24 -3.56
CA ASN A 34 -9.48 -0.11 -4.54
C ASN A 34 -9.47 1.23 -5.28
N GLY A 35 -8.74 2.25 -4.81
CA GLY A 35 -8.61 3.56 -5.45
C GLY A 35 -9.71 4.55 -5.10
N PHE A 36 -10.50 4.29 -4.06
CA PHE A 36 -11.49 5.25 -3.54
C PHE A 36 -10.83 6.43 -2.80
N VAL A 37 -9.62 6.23 -2.28
CA VAL A 37 -8.85 7.24 -1.53
C VAL A 37 -7.40 7.18 -2.00
N GLY A 38 -6.80 8.35 -2.22
CA GLY A 38 -5.39 8.47 -2.57
C GLY A 38 -4.46 8.28 -1.36
N PRO A 39 -3.21 7.86 -1.58
CA PRO A 39 -2.23 7.72 -0.50
C PRO A 39 -1.85 9.07 0.09
N SER A 40 -1.84 9.17 1.41
CA SER A 40 -1.28 10.33 2.11
C SER A 40 0.24 10.32 2.02
N PHE A 41 0.88 11.48 2.18
CA PHE A 41 2.33 11.60 2.19
C PHE A 41 2.98 10.68 3.25
N ASN A 42 2.36 10.58 4.44
CA ASN A 42 2.83 9.69 5.50
C ASN A 42 2.76 8.21 5.09
N LEU A 43 1.71 7.80 4.37
CA LEU A 43 1.61 6.44 3.86
C LEU A 43 2.71 6.14 2.85
N LEU A 44 2.99 7.08 1.93
CA LEU A 44 4.06 6.93 0.95
C LEU A 44 5.44 6.75 1.62
N GLN A 45 5.72 7.53 2.67
CA GLN A 45 6.93 7.37 3.47
C GLN A 45 7.00 5.99 4.13
N THR A 46 5.90 5.52 4.74
CA THR A 46 5.84 4.19 5.35
C THR A 46 6.06 3.09 4.31
N ILE A 47 5.44 3.19 3.13
CA ILE A 47 5.65 2.23 2.03
C ILE A 47 7.13 2.22 1.62
N LYS A 48 7.77 3.39 1.45
CA LYS A 48 9.19 3.44 1.07
C LYS A 48 10.11 2.86 2.14
N ARG A 49 9.75 3.01 3.43
CA ARG A 49 10.50 2.42 4.55
C ARG A 49 10.33 0.90 4.63
N GLU A 50 9.10 0.40 4.51
CA GLU A 50 8.78 -1.04 4.59
C GLU A 50 9.20 -1.82 3.34
N PHE A 51 9.17 -1.15 2.18
CA PHE A 51 9.42 -1.72 0.86
C PHE A 51 10.44 -0.87 0.08
N PRO A 52 11.71 -0.81 0.53
CA PRO A 52 12.71 0.10 -0.04
C PRO A 52 13.03 -0.17 -1.52
N LYS A 53 12.86 -1.42 -1.96
CA LYS A 53 13.07 -1.88 -3.34
C LYS A 53 11.87 -1.64 -4.27
N PHE A 54 10.72 -1.22 -3.74
CA PHE A 54 9.54 -0.95 -4.53
C PHE A 54 9.69 0.42 -5.24
N ASP A 55 9.39 0.44 -6.53
CA ASP A 55 9.36 1.68 -7.31
C ASP A 55 8.07 2.45 -7.01
N MET A 56 8.21 3.58 -6.32
CA MET A 56 7.09 4.43 -5.93
C MET A 56 6.37 5.04 -7.14
N ASN A 57 7.02 5.14 -8.30
CA ASN A 57 6.38 5.62 -9.53
C ASN A 57 5.25 4.69 -9.99
N GLU A 58 5.31 3.40 -9.65
CA GLU A 58 4.24 2.44 -9.95
C GLU A 58 2.92 2.81 -9.26
N LEU A 59 2.94 3.59 -8.17
CA LEU A 59 1.74 4.05 -7.48
C LEU A 59 0.95 5.11 -8.28
N PHE A 60 1.60 5.78 -9.23
CA PHE A 60 1.02 6.88 -9.99
C PHE A 60 0.78 6.54 -11.48
N LYS A 61 1.02 5.28 -11.87
CA LYS A 61 0.69 4.72 -13.19
C LYS A 61 -0.69 4.08 -13.20
#